data_AF-V9E9S4-F1
#
_entry.id   AF-V9E9S4-F1
#
_cell.length_a   1.000
_cell.length_b   1.000
_cell.length_c   1.000
_cell.angle_alpha   90.00
_cell.angle_beta   90.00
_cell.angle_gamma   90.00
#
_symmetry.space_group_name_H-M   'P 1'
#
loop_
_entity.id
_entity.type
_entity.pdbx_description
1 polymer ?
#
loop_
_entity_poly.entity_id
_entity_poly.type
_entity_poly.pdbx_seq_one_letter_code
_entity_poly.pdbx_strand_id
1 'polypeptide(L)'
;MGSLARSVERVIAAEMPDRFGLIFDGWTHASEHYIAVYARCEVDGVAKTPPLCIAPLLNDEEEDLLARGHMAFLATMLPRDYGMQLGICCLLVADNCSVNRRLTTLTGALLVGCASH
;
A
#
# COMPACT_ATOMS: atom_id res chain seq x y z
N MET A 1 -12.47 18.29 -6.59
CA MET A 1 -12.29 16.89 -6.14
C MET A 1 -11.92 16.69 -4.66
N GLY A 2 -11.22 17.60 -3.97
CA GLY A 2 -10.70 17.35 -2.61
C GLY A 2 -11.73 17.20 -1.47
N SER A 3 -13.03 17.41 -1.69
CA SER A 3 -14.06 17.16 -0.67
C SER A 3 -14.59 15.72 -0.70
N LEU A 4 -14.69 15.12 -1.88
CA LEU A 4 -15.23 13.76 -2.04
C LEU A 4 -14.20 12.71 -1.64
N ALA A 5 -12.95 12.87 -2.10
CA ALA A 5 -11.85 11.96 -1.73
C ALA A 5 -11.68 11.87 -0.21
N ARG A 6 -11.61 13.02 0.48
CA ARG A 6 -11.57 13.06 1.95
C ARG A 6 -12.78 12.44 2.64
N SER A 7 -13.97 12.57 2.06
CA SER A 7 -15.15 11.89 2.62
C SER A 7 -15.05 10.38 2.46
N VAL A 8 -14.55 9.89 1.32
CA VAL A 8 -14.31 8.45 1.08
C VAL A 8 -13.21 7.92 1.99
N GLU A 9 -12.08 8.62 2.12
CA GLU A 9 -10.98 8.28 3.02
C GLU A 9 -11.47 8.12 4.46
N ARG A 10 -12.31 9.05 4.95
CA ARG A 10 -12.90 8.96 6.30
C ARG A 10 -13.81 7.75 6.47
N VAL A 11 -14.59 7.39 5.47
CA VAL A 11 -15.45 6.19 5.52
C VAL A 11 -14.58 4.93 5.57
N ILE A 12 -13.57 4.84 4.70
CA ILE A 12 -12.62 3.72 4.71
C ILE A 12 -11.90 3.62 6.07
N ALA A 13 -11.40 4.74 6.58
CA ALA A 13 -10.70 4.81 7.87
C ALA A 13 -11.57 4.32 9.04
N ALA A 14 -12.85 4.71 9.05
CA ALA A 14 -13.79 4.30 10.09
C ALA A 14 -14.13 2.79 10.06
N GLU A 15 -13.98 2.14 8.90
CA GLU A 15 -14.25 0.71 8.72
C GLU A 15 -13.00 -0.18 8.77
N MET A 16 -11.81 0.41 8.75
CA MET A 16 -10.54 -0.33 8.75
C MET A 16 -10.29 -0.97 10.11
N PRO A 17 -10.09 -2.30 10.18
CA PRO A 17 -9.75 -2.98 11.43
C PRO A 17 -8.27 -2.80 11.81
N ASP A 18 -7.95 -3.11 13.07
CA ASP A 18 -6.58 -3.07 13.62
C ASP A 18 -5.60 -4.07 12.97
N ARG A 19 -6.10 -4.94 12.08
CA ARG A 19 -5.29 -5.88 11.27
C ARG A 19 -5.78 -5.88 9.83
N PHE A 20 -4.89 -5.52 8.93
CA PHE A 20 -5.14 -5.54 7.50
C PHE A 20 -3.90 -6.00 6.73
N GLY A 21 -4.11 -6.40 5.49
CA GLY A 21 -3.07 -6.54 4.49
C GLY A 21 -3.10 -5.40 3.50
N LEU A 22 -2.01 -5.24 2.75
CA LEU A 22 -1.96 -4.34 1.61
C LEU A 22 -1.87 -5.15 0.32
N ILE A 23 -2.62 -4.75 -0.70
CA ILE A 23 -2.35 -5.14 -2.08
C ILE A 23 -1.60 -3.98 -2.70
N PHE A 24 -0.41 -4.26 -3.22
CA PHE A 24 0.53 -3.28 -3.71
C PHE A 24 0.94 -3.65 -5.14
N ASP A 25 0.77 -2.70 -6.04
CA ASP A 25 1.20 -2.81 -7.42
C ASP A 25 2.00 -1.58 -7.82
N GLY A 26 3.01 -1.78 -8.66
CA GLY A 26 3.90 -0.74 -9.14
C GLY A 26 4.12 -0.88 -10.64
N TRP A 27 3.83 0.17 -11.41
CA TRP A 27 4.05 0.17 -12.86
C TRP A 27 4.65 1.48 -13.32
N THR A 28 5.29 1.46 -14.48
CA THR A 28 5.85 2.67 -15.09
C THR A 28 5.08 3.02 -16.34
N HIS A 29 4.66 4.28 -16.46
CA HIS A 29 4.01 4.81 -17.65
C HIS A 29 4.62 6.17 -18.00
N ALA A 30 5.04 6.34 -19.26
CA ALA A 30 5.60 7.61 -19.76
C ALA A 30 6.71 8.20 -18.86
N SER A 31 7.65 7.36 -18.40
CA SER A 31 8.78 7.71 -17.52
C SER A 31 8.43 8.06 -16.07
N GLU A 32 7.16 7.92 -15.67
CA GLU A 32 6.72 8.11 -14.29
C GLU A 32 6.36 6.77 -13.67
N HIS A 33 6.89 6.51 -12.47
CA HIS A 33 6.56 5.32 -11.71
C HIS A 33 5.31 5.60 -10.88
N TYR A 34 4.33 4.72 -10.95
CA TYR A 34 3.09 4.79 -10.22
C TYR A 34 2.98 3.59 -9.29
N ILE A 35 2.35 3.83 -8.15
CA ILE A 35 1.95 2.79 -7.23
C ILE A 35 0.44 2.80 -7.06
N ALA A 36 -0.17 1.62 -6.96
CA ALA A 36 -1.52 1.44 -6.47
C ALA A 36 -1.49 0.67 -5.16
N VAL A 37 -2.26 1.16 -4.19
CA VAL A 37 -2.36 0.56 -2.86
C VAL A 37 -3.83 0.34 -2.53
N TYR A 38 -4.17 -0.89 -2.17
CA TYR A 38 -5.47 -1.25 -1.62
C TYR A 38 -5.27 -1.86 -0.24
N ALA A 39 -6.23 -1.67 0.67
CA ALA A 39 -6.28 -2.50 1.86
C ALA A 39 -6.94 -3.84 1.51
N ARG A 40 -6.55 -4.89 2.21
CA ARG A 40 -7.25 -6.17 2.25
C ARG A 40 -7.60 -6.46 3.71
N CYS A 41 -8.88 -6.36 4.05
CA CYS A 41 -9.36 -6.57 5.41
C CYS A 41 -10.62 -7.42 5.41
N GLU A 42 -10.95 -7.95 6.59
CA GLU A 42 -12.23 -8.59 6.86
C GLU A 42 -13.00 -7.71 7.85
N VAL A 43 -14.25 -7.39 7.52
CA VAL A 43 -15.15 -6.61 8.38
C VAL A 43 -16.45 -7.39 8.46
N ASP A 44 -16.84 -7.80 9.68
CA ASP A 44 -18.04 -8.59 9.95
C ASP A 44 -18.14 -9.87 9.11
N GLY A 45 -17.02 -10.58 8.93
CA GLY A 45 -16.94 -11.82 8.14
C GLY A 45 -16.99 -11.59 6.62
N VAL A 46 -17.01 -10.33 6.16
CA VAL A 46 -16.99 -9.97 4.74
C VAL A 46 -15.63 -9.42 4.37
N ALA A 47 -15.02 -10.03 3.35
CA ALA A 47 -13.77 -9.52 2.81
C ALA A 47 -13.99 -8.21 2.04
N LYS A 48 -13.24 -7.17 2.42
CA LYS A 48 -13.25 -5.86 1.78
C LYS A 48 -11.90 -5.56 1.13
N THR A 49 -11.91 -4.78 0.05
CA THR A 49 -10.70 -4.39 -0.67
C THR A 49 -10.77 -2.94 -1.15
N PRO A 50 -10.83 -1.96 -0.23
CA PRO A 50 -10.96 -0.57 -0.61
C PRO A 50 -9.66 -0.02 -1.23
N PRO A 51 -9.73 0.80 -2.28
CA PRO A 51 -8.58 1.52 -2.80
C PRO A 51 -8.15 2.59 -1.79
N LEU A 52 -6.85 2.65 -1.51
CA LEU A 52 -6.27 3.65 -0.61
C LEU A 52 -5.62 4.79 -1.38
N CYS A 53 -4.84 4.48 -2.41
CA CYS A 53 -4.27 5.51 -3.28
C CYS A 53 -3.84 4.93 -4.63
N ILE A 54 -3.80 5.83 -5.62
CA ILE A 54 -2.96 5.70 -6.80
C ILE A 54 -2.15 6.98 -6.86
N ALA A 55 -0.83 6.86 -6.80
CA ALA A 55 0.05 8.02 -6.72
C ALA A 55 1.30 7.82 -7.57
N PRO A 56 1.80 8.88 -8.22
CA PRO A 56 3.14 8.85 -8.77
C PRO A 56 4.16 8.84 -7.63
N LEU A 57 5.27 8.13 -7.82
CA LEU A 57 6.39 8.10 -6.92
C LEU A 57 7.69 8.37 -7.70
N LEU A 58 8.63 9.02 -7.02
CA LEU A 58 9.96 9.24 -7.60
C LEU A 58 10.60 7.88 -7.84
N ASN A 59 11.06 7.70 -9.08
CA ASN A 59 11.77 6.50 -9.49
C ASN A 59 13.27 6.73 -9.25
N ASP A 60 13.83 6.04 -8.26
CA ASP A 60 15.27 5.93 -8.09
C ASP A 60 15.80 4.71 -8.86
N GLU A 61 16.99 4.80 -9.44
CA GLU A 61 17.59 3.65 -10.15
C GLU A 61 18.06 2.53 -9.21
N GLU A 62 18.19 2.83 -7.91
CA GLU A 62 18.61 1.87 -6.88
C GLU A 62 17.40 1.21 -6.20
N GLU A 63 17.32 -0.12 -6.30
CA GLU A 63 16.21 -0.92 -5.76
C GLU A 63 15.99 -0.74 -4.23
N ASP A 64 17.06 -0.56 -3.45
CA ASP A 64 16.94 -0.32 -1.99
C ASP A 64 16.33 1.06 -1.72
N LEU A 65 16.68 2.07 -2.52
CA LEU A 65 16.09 3.40 -2.43
C LEU A 65 14.61 3.38 -2.81
N LEU A 66 14.24 2.66 -3.88
CA LEU A 66 12.84 2.45 -4.25
C LEU A 66 12.04 1.81 -3.11
N ALA A 67 12.53 0.71 -2.53
CA ALA A 67 11.85 0.03 -1.44
C ALA A 67 11.69 0.92 -0.20
N ARG A 68 12.71 1.72 0.13
CA ARG A 68 12.65 2.70 1.22
C ARG A 68 11.70 3.85 0.90
N GLY A 69 11.66 4.32 -0.34
CA GLY A 69 10.72 5.32 -0.83
C GLY A 69 9.27 4.84 -0.70
N HIS A 70 9.00 3.61 -1.13
CA HIS A 70 7.69 2.95 -1.00
C HIS A 70 7.28 2.86 0.47
N MET A 71 8.18 2.39 1.33
CA MET A 71 7.95 2.30 2.78
C MET A 71 7.67 3.68 3.39
N ALA A 72 8.49 4.69 3.07
CA ALA A 72 8.33 6.04 3.61
C ALA A 72 7.00 6.67 3.16
N PHE A 73 6.62 6.46 1.90
CA PHE A 73 5.33 6.87 1.38
C PHE A 73 4.18 6.22 2.16
N LEU A 74 4.18 4.89 2.31
CA LEU A 74 3.15 4.15 3.05
C LEU A 74 3.08 4.58 4.52
N ALA A 75 4.25 4.71 5.18
CA ALA A 75 4.37 5.11 6.58
C ALA A 75 3.89 6.56 6.82
N THR A 76 3.83 7.39 5.77
CA THR A 76 3.29 8.75 5.86
C THR A 76 1.81 8.80 5.50
N MET A 77 1.42 8.10 4.42
CA MET A 77 0.07 8.11 3.87
C MET A 77 -0.93 7.43 4.80
N LEU A 78 -0.61 6.23 5.31
CA LEU A 78 -1.53 5.44 6.13
C LEU A 78 -1.94 6.18 7.43
N PRO A 79 -1.02 6.76 8.22
CA PRO A 79 -1.42 7.49 9.43
C PRO A 79 -2.15 8.78 9.11
N ARG A 80 -1.72 9.50 8.07
CA ARG A 80 -2.28 10.81 7.72
C ARG A 80 -3.71 10.71 7.20
N ASP A 81 -3.97 9.75 6.32
CA ASP A 81 -5.24 9.69 5.57
C ASP A 81 -6.22 8.69 6.19
N TYR A 82 -5.71 7.65 6.87
CA TYR A 82 -6.51 6.55 7.42
C TYR A 82 -6.36 6.32 8.92
N GLY A 83 -5.44 7.02 9.59
CA GLY A 83 -5.15 6.79 11.02
C GLY A 83 -4.47 5.45 11.32
N MET A 84 -3.91 4.80 10.30
CA MET A 84 -3.37 3.43 10.39
C MET A 84 -1.85 3.44 10.39
N GLN A 85 -1.23 2.65 11.26
CA GLN A 85 0.23 2.50 11.26
C GLN A 85 0.65 1.43 10.26
N LEU A 86 1.75 1.66 9.52
CA LEU A 86 2.27 0.64 8.62
C LEU A 86 2.68 -0.64 9.37
N GLY A 87 3.12 -0.52 10.63
CA GLY A 87 3.54 -1.66 11.46
C GLY A 87 2.43 -2.63 11.87
N ILE A 88 1.14 -2.28 11.69
CA ILE A 88 0.02 -3.21 11.91
C ILE A 88 -0.39 -3.97 10.63
N CYS A 89 0.25 -3.66 9.51
CA CYS A 89 0.09 -4.40 8.26
C CYS A 89 0.66 -5.82 8.41
N CYS A 90 -0.20 -6.83 8.31
CA CYS A 90 0.18 -8.22 8.53
C CYS A 90 0.79 -8.87 7.27
N LEU A 91 0.34 -8.45 6.08
CA LEU A 91 0.74 -9.04 4.81
C LEU A 91 0.80 -7.99 3.69
N LEU A 92 1.67 -8.23 2.72
CA LEU A 92 1.76 -7.50 1.46
C LEU A 92 1.50 -8.49 0.32
N VAL A 93 0.44 -8.27 -0.45
CA VAL A 93 0.21 -8.95 -1.73
C VAL A 93 0.84 -8.09 -2.81
N ALA A 94 1.88 -8.59 -3.44
CA ALA A 94 2.62 -7.87 -4.48
C ALA A 94 3.33 -8.87 -5.40
N ASP A 95 3.83 -8.42 -6.55
CA ASP A 95 4.75 -9.23 -7.33
C ASP A 95 6.02 -9.58 -6.51
N ASN A 96 6.72 -10.63 -6.90
CA ASN A 96 7.89 -11.11 -6.16
C ASN A 96 9.20 -10.40 -6.58
N CYS A 97 9.11 -9.17 -7.11
CA CYS A 97 10.29 -8.42 -7.51
C CYS A 97 11.17 -8.08 -6.29
N SER A 98 12.44 -7.79 -6.53
CA SER A 98 13.41 -7.47 -5.48
C SER A 98 12.97 -6.29 -4.61
N VAL A 99 12.38 -5.24 -5.21
CA VAL A 99 11.85 -4.07 -4.50
C VAL A 99 10.76 -4.46 -3.50
N ASN A 100 9.79 -5.27 -3.90
CA ASN A 100 8.68 -5.70 -3.02
C ASN A 100 9.14 -6.71 -1.96
N ARG A 101 10.07 -7.61 -2.29
CA ARG A 101 10.75 -8.46 -1.30
C ARG A 101 11.53 -7.65 -0.27
N ARG A 102 12.17 -6.57 -0.71
CA ARG A 102 12.88 -5.66 0.20
C ARG A 102 11.90 -4.86 1.05
N LEU A 103 10.82 -4.34 0.47
CA LEU A 103 9.76 -3.62 1.19
C LEU A 103 9.17 -4.49 2.31
N THR A 104 8.84 -5.75 2.05
CA THR A 104 8.34 -6.67 3.09
C THR A 104 9.35 -6.94 4.20
N THR A 105 10.64 -7.02 3.88
CA THR A 105 11.70 -7.11 4.90
C THR A 105 11.76 -5.87 5.77
N LEU A 106 11.58 -4.67 5.18
CA LEU A 106 11.60 -3.40 5.90
C LEU A 106 10.37 -3.20 6.79
N THR A 107 9.20 -3.67 6.35
CA THR A 107 7.95 -3.52 7.10
C THR A 107 7.68 -4.66 8.08
N GLY A 108 8.37 -5.80 7.93
CA GLY A 108 8.11 -7.00 8.71
C GLY A 108 6.82 -7.74 8.30
N ALA A 109 6.17 -7.34 7.21
CA ALA A 109 4.96 -7.96 6.70
C ALA A 109 5.26 -9.26 5.94
N LEU A 110 4.32 -10.21 5.94
CA LEU A 110 4.42 -11.42 5.11
C LEU A 110 4.19 -11.08 3.63
N LEU A 111 5.10 -11.48 2.75
CA LEU A 111 4.89 -11.40 1.30
C LEU A 111 4.00 -12.54 0.80
N VAL A 112 2.87 -12.20 0.17
CA VAL A 112 2.07 -13.10 -0.64
C VAL A 112 2.34 -12.74 -2.10
N GLY A 113 3.21 -13.52 -2.75
CA GLY A 113 3.63 -13.26 -4.13
C GLY A 113 2.47 -13.40 -5.12
N CYS A 114 2.34 -12.44 -6.03
CA CYS A 114 1.43 -12.53 -7.16
C CYS A 114 1.98 -13.54 -8.20
N ALA A 115 1.09 -14.36 -8.76
CA ALA A 115 1.44 -15.34 -9.78
C ALA A 115 1.70 -14.72 -11.17
N SER A 116 1.19 -13.50 -11.40
CA SER A 116 1.32 -12.78 -12.66
C SER A 116 1.42 -11.28 -12.42
N HIS A 117 2.08 -10.58 -13.35
CA HIS A 117 2.10 -9.13 -13.41
C HIS A 117 1.06 -8.62 -14.41
#